data_AF-A0A2Y9B3Y4-F1
#
_entry.id   AF-A0A2Y9B3Y4-F1
#
_cell.length_a   1.000
_cell.length_b   1.000
_cell.length_c   1.000
_cell.angle_alpha   90.00
_cell.angle_beta   90.00
_cell.angle_gamma   90.00
#
_symmetry.space_group_name_H-M   'P 1'
#
loop_
_entity.id
_entity.type
_entity.pdbx_description
1 polymer ?
#
loop_
_entity_poly.entity_id
_entity_poly.type
_entity_poly.pdbx_seq_one_letter_code
_entity_poly.pdbx_strand_id
1 'polypeptide(L)'
;MTNQGGDRKGPVEFLTGEGTDIRSHRPIGLNMVTCLLKGQIHHRDNLGTDQWVAPGAVNLMAAGHGITHSERADGAYRQRPKSLFGLQTWMALPASHDDAESNFEHVAKADLPLIEAEGKEVRFVLGEAFGERLSARIPAACVMPMQCCRPGPPPLCPTSTRTGARV
;
A
#
# COMPACT_ATOMS: atom_id res chain seq x y z
N MET A 1 18.57 18.41 22.51
CA MET A 1 19.28 17.24 21.98
C MET A 1 18.30 16.46 21.13
N THR A 2 18.57 16.34 19.84
CA THR A 2 17.68 15.76 18.82
C THR A 2 17.79 14.23 18.84
N ASN A 3 16.73 13.52 19.23
CA ASN A 3 16.63 12.08 18.97
C ASN A 3 15.75 11.86 17.72
N GLN A 4 16.42 11.84 16.57
CA GLN A 4 15.90 11.26 15.34
C GLN A 4 15.87 9.74 15.53
N GLY A 5 14.70 9.20 15.80
CA GLY A 5 14.50 7.76 16.00
C GLY A 5 13.09 7.35 15.60
N GLY A 6 12.70 7.63 14.36
CA GLY A 6 11.48 7.09 13.79
C GLY A 6 11.66 5.60 13.55
N ASP A 7 10.94 4.76 14.29
CA ASP A 7 10.95 3.30 14.09
C ASP A 7 10.21 2.97 12.78
N ARG A 8 10.94 3.06 11.66
CA ARG A 8 10.46 2.64 10.34
C ARG A 8 10.53 1.12 10.28
N LYS A 9 9.39 0.45 10.45
CA LYS A 9 9.24 -0.99 10.22
C LYS A 9 8.64 -1.22 8.83
N GLY A 10 9.36 -1.96 7.98
CA GLY A 10 8.93 -2.34 6.62
C GLY A 10 9.68 -1.60 5.50
N PRO A 11 9.67 -2.10 4.26
CA PRO A 11 8.65 -2.96 3.65
C PRO A 11 8.67 -4.42 4.16
N VAL A 12 7.50 -4.94 4.56
CA VAL A 12 7.31 -6.38 4.73
C VAL A 12 6.67 -6.93 3.45
N GLU A 13 7.35 -7.88 2.83
CA GLU A 13 6.83 -8.64 1.70
C GLU A 13 6.17 -9.91 2.23
N PHE A 14 4.90 -10.13 1.85
CA PHE A 14 4.25 -11.40 2.11
C PHE A 14 4.59 -12.37 1.00
N LEU A 15 5.29 -13.46 1.32
CA LEU A 15 5.53 -14.59 0.42
C LEU A 15 5.13 -15.88 1.14
N THR A 16 3.89 -15.98 1.59
CA THR A 16 3.43 -17.15 2.34
C THR A 16 2.48 -17.99 1.49
N GLY A 17 2.81 -19.27 1.32
CA GLY A 17 1.90 -20.29 0.76
C GLY A 17 0.70 -20.60 1.67
N GLU A 18 0.71 -20.05 2.89
CA GLU A 18 -0.29 -20.27 3.94
C GLU A 18 -1.18 -19.05 4.21
N GLY A 19 -0.98 -17.93 3.49
CA GLY A 19 -1.70 -16.67 3.73
C GLY A 19 -1.25 -15.95 5.02
N THR A 20 -1.99 -14.91 5.40
CA THR A 20 -1.73 -14.11 6.61
C THR A 20 -2.71 -14.48 7.73
N ASP A 21 -2.22 -14.60 8.97
CA ASP A 21 -3.02 -14.88 10.17
C ASP A 21 -2.51 -14.06 11.37
N ILE A 22 -2.48 -12.74 11.21
CA ILE A 22 -2.09 -11.80 12.27
C ILE A 22 -3.26 -11.66 13.24
N ARG A 23 -3.06 -12.13 14.46
CA ARG A 23 -4.05 -12.04 15.54
C ARG A 23 -4.26 -10.59 15.99
N SER A 24 -5.29 -10.40 16.81
CA SER A 24 -5.61 -9.10 17.39
C SER A 24 -4.39 -8.48 18.09
N HIS A 25 -4.00 -7.28 17.69
CA HIS A 25 -2.91 -6.50 18.29
C HIS A 25 -3.23 -5.00 18.21
N ARG A 26 -2.52 -4.18 18.99
CA ARG A 26 -2.83 -2.75 19.17
C ARG A 26 -1.61 -1.85 18.93
N PRO A 27 -1.35 -1.40 17.68
CA PRO A 27 -0.39 -0.33 17.42
C PRO A 27 -0.88 1.02 17.98
N ILE A 28 0.08 1.92 18.26
CA ILE A 28 -0.11 3.30 18.74
C ILE A 28 0.91 4.19 18.00
N GLY A 29 0.56 5.43 17.65
CA GLY A 29 1.50 6.41 17.09
C GLY A 29 2.00 6.08 15.67
N LEU A 30 1.30 5.22 14.94
CA LEU A 30 1.73 4.71 13.62
C LEU A 30 0.64 4.87 12.57
N ASN A 31 1.07 5.22 11.36
CA ASN A 31 0.32 5.01 10.13
C ASN A 31 0.75 3.70 9.48
N MET A 32 -0.20 2.91 9.03
CA MET A 32 0.01 1.66 8.32
C MET A 32 -0.62 1.75 6.93
N VAL A 33 0.15 1.33 5.93
CA VAL A 33 -0.30 1.22 4.54
C VAL A 33 -0.13 -0.23 4.12
N THR A 34 -1.24 -0.85 3.70
CA THR A 34 -1.26 -2.22 3.18
C THR A 34 -1.78 -2.20 1.76
N CYS A 35 -0.98 -2.65 0.79
CA CYS A 35 -1.39 -2.83 -0.60
C CYS A 35 -1.02 -4.22 -1.11
N LEU A 36 -1.93 -4.88 -1.82
CA LEU A 36 -1.74 -6.24 -2.29
C LEU A 36 -1.57 -6.31 -3.80
N LEU A 37 -0.66 -7.15 -4.28
CA LEU A 37 -0.50 -7.52 -5.68
C LEU A 37 -1.10 -8.90 -5.98
N LYS A 38 -1.22 -9.78 -4.98
CA LYS A 38 -1.84 -11.09 -5.09
C LYS A 38 -2.47 -11.49 -3.75
N GLY A 39 -3.55 -12.27 -3.81
CA GLY A 39 -4.24 -12.76 -2.62
C GLY A 39 -5.16 -11.70 -1.99
N GLN A 40 -5.69 -12.02 -0.82
CA GLN A 40 -6.59 -11.16 -0.06
C GLN A 40 -6.32 -11.28 1.44
N ILE A 41 -6.55 -10.18 2.17
CA ILE A 41 -6.49 -10.11 3.64
C ILE A 41 -7.82 -9.57 4.15
N HIS A 42 -8.35 -10.13 5.22
CA HIS A 42 -9.49 -9.59 5.94
C HIS A 42 -8.99 -8.75 7.12
N HIS A 43 -9.24 -7.44 7.07
CA HIS A 43 -8.96 -6.51 8.16
C HIS A 43 -10.23 -6.33 9.00
N ARG A 44 -10.08 -6.44 10.32
CA ARG A 44 -11.11 -6.04 11.28
C ARG A 44 -10.50 -5.26 12.42
N ASP A 45 -11.22 -4.27 12.93
CA ASP A 45 -10.77 -3.45 14.06
C ASP A 45 -11.88 -3.07 15.04
N ASN A 46 -11.50 -2.39 16.13
CA ASN A 46 -12.40 -1.90 17.16
C ASN A 46 -13.14 -0.59 16.80
N LEU A 47 -12.91 -0.03 15.61
CA LEU A 47 -13.74 1.05 15.05
C LEU A 47 -15.00 0.50 14.38
N GLY A 48 -15.09 -0.82 14.23
CA GLY A 48 -16.17 -1.52 13.54
C GLY A 48 -15.89 -1.78 12.07
N THR A 49 -14.65 -1.55 11.60
CA THR A 49 -14.25 -1.89 10.24
C THR A 49 -14.25 -3.41 10.07
N ASP A 50 -14.83 -3.87 8.97
CA ASP A 50 -14.78 -5.25 8.47
C ASP A 50 -14.56 -5.17 6.96
N GLN A 51 -13.30 -5.32 6.54
CA GLN A 51 -12.89 -4.95 5.18
C GLN A 51 -11.92 -5.97 4.58
N TRP A 52 -12.28 -6.49 3.41
CA TRP A 52 -11.37 -7.28 2.59
C TRP A 52 -10.47 -6.37 1.75
N VAL A 53 -9.17 -6.64 1.80
CA VAL A 53 -8.16 -6.04 0.94
C VAL A 53 -7.92 -6.98 -0.22
N ALA A 54 -8.21 -6.52 -1.44
CA ALA A 54 -8.01 -7.26 -2.67
C ALA A 54 -6.81 -6.72 -3.47
N PRO A 55 -6.31 -7.46 -4.48
CA PRO A 55 -5.19 -6.99 -5.28
C PRO A 55 -5.48 -5.65 -5.96
N GLY A 56 -4.57 -4.70 -5.80
CA GLY A 56 -4.65 -3.34 -6.30
C GLY A 56 -5.44 -2.38 -5.42
N ALA A 57 -6.05 -2.83 -4.33
CA ALA A 57 -6.65 -1.95 -3.32
C ALA A 57 -5.64 -1.60 -2.23
N VAL A 58 -5.95 -0.55 -1.46
CA VAL A 58 -5.09 -0.02 -0.39
C VAL A 58 -5.91 0.14 0.88
N ASN A 59 -5.37 -0.35 1.99
CA ASN A 59 -5.82 0.06 3.31
C ASN A 59 -4.84 1.08 3.88
N LEU A 60 -5.39 2.17 4.38
CA LEU A 60 -4.69 3.20 5.13
C LEU A 60 -5.27 3.17 6.55
N MET A 61 -4.41 3.02 7.54
CA MET A 61 -4.82 3.00 8.94
C MET A 61 -3.93 3.95 9.74
N ALA A 62 -4.55 4.91 10.42
CA ALA A 62 -3.88 5.78 11.37
C ALA A 62 -4.22 5.30 12.78
N ALA A 63 -3.23 4.82 13.52
CA ALA A 63 -3.44 4.28 14.85
C ALA A 63 -3.74 5.37 15.89
N GLY A 64 -3.08 6.52 15.83
CA GLY A 64 -3.24 7.59 16.83
C GLY A 64 -3.03 7.04 18.25
N HIS A 65 -3.96 7.33 19.17
CA HIS A 65 -3.96 6.81 20.55
C HIS A 65 -4.11 5.28 20.65
N GLY A 66 -4.49 4.63 19.55
CA GLY A 66 -4.28 3.23 19.27
C GLY A 66 -5.53 2.48 18.81
N ILE A 67 -5.35 1.67 17.77
CA ILE A 67 -6.39 0.84 17.14
C ILE A 67 -6.11 -0.63 17.40
N THR A 68 -7.11 -1.38 17.87
CA THR A 68 -6.98 -2.84 18.03
C THR A 68 -7.51 -3.49 16.77
N HIS A 69 -6.65 -4.22 16.05
CA HIS A 69 -7.03 -4.83 14.77
C HIS A 69 -6.43 -6.23 14.55
N SER A 70 -7.00 -6.93 13.58
CA SER A 70 -6.52 -8.22 13.08
C SER A 70 -6.49 -8.24 11.55
N GLU A 71 -5.52 -8.95 10.98
CA GLU A 71 -5.37 -9.12 9.54
C GLU A 71 -5.26 -10.62 9.25
N ARG A 72 -6.29 -11.21 8.62
CA ARG A 72 -6.40 -12.68 8.57
C ARG A 72 -6.95 -13.16 7.23
N ALA A 73 -6.62 -14.40 6.88
CA ALA A 73 -7.42 -15.18 5.96
C ALA A 73 -8.62 -15.79 6.73
N ASP A 74 -9.83 -15.43 6.31
CA ASP A 74 -11.08 -15.79 6.99
C ASP A 74 -12.03 -16.63 6.12
N GLY A 75 -13.01 -17.26 6.79
CA GLY A 75 -14.13 -17.98 6.16
C GLY A 75 -13.69 -19.01 5.11
N ALA A 76 -14.42 -19.07 3.99
CA ALA A 76 -14.13 -19.98 2.89
C ALA A 76 -12.77 -19.70 2.21
N TYR A 77 -12.25 -18.49 2.31
CA TYR A 77 -10.93 -18.14 1.77
C TYR A 77 -9.80 -18.80 2.56
N ARG A 78 -9.99 -19.01 3.88
CA ARG A 78 -9.01 -19.71 4.73
C ARG A 78 -8.76 -21.15 4.29
N GLN A 79 -9.72 -21.82 3.66
CA GLN A 79 -9.60 -23.23 3.23
C GLN A 79 -8.92 -23.42 1.88
N ARG A 80 -8.58 -22.34 1.16
CA ARG A 80 -7.94 -22.41 -0.15
C ARG A 80 -6.40 -22.36 -0.02
N PRO A 81 -5.65 -22.93 -0.98
CA PRO A 81 -4.24 -22.61 -1.15
C PRO A 81 -4.11 -21.10 -1.31
N LYS A 82 -3.29 -20.47 -0.47
CA LYS A 82 -3.18 -19.01 -0.42
C LYS A 82 -1.83 -18.63 -0.99
N SER A 83 -1.84 -17.63 -1.86
CA SER A 83 -0.64 -16.91 -2.21
C SER A 83 -0.95 -15.46 -1.95
N LEU A 84 -0.24 -14.89 -1.00
CA LEU A 84 -0.30 -13.48 -0.68
C LEU A 84 0.98 -12.86 -1.22
N PHE A 85 0.87 -11.74 -1.91
CA PHE A 85 2.00 -10.93 -2.34
C PHE A 85 1.56 -9.47 -2.29
N GLY A 86 2.39 -8.61 -1.72
CA GLY A 86 2.03 -7.24 -1.44
C GLY A 86 3.04 -6.60 -0.51
N LEU A 87 2.74 -5.36 -0.15
CA LEU A 87 3.57 -4.52 0.67
C LEU A 87 2.75 -4.01 1.86
N GLN A 88 3.33 -4.14 3.05
CA GLN A 88 2.90 -3.41 4.24
C GLN A 88 4.05 -2.56 4.75
N THR A 89 3.78 -1.29 5.01
CA THR A 89 4.78 -0.35 5.55
C THR A 89 4.18 0.54 6.63
N TRP A 90 4.99 0.83 7.65
CA TRP A 90 4.59 1.65 8.77
C TRP A 90 5.40 2.95 8.78
N MET A 91 4.73 4.05 9.10
CA MET A 91 5.32 5.36 9.26
C MET A 91 4.93 5.91 10.62
N ALA A 92 5.89 6.48 11.35
CA ALA A 92 5.59 7.20 12.57
C ALA A 92 4.65 8.38 12.29
N LEU A 93 3.68 8.59 13.17
CA LEU A 93 2.92 9.84 13.19
C LEU A 93 3.83 10.98 13.66
N PRO A 94 3.59 12.23 13.24
CA PRO A 94 4.20 13.38 13.90
C PRO A 94 3.81 13.38 15.37
N ALA A 95 4.70 13.80 16.26
CA ALA A 95 4.44 13.84 17.71
C ALA A 95 3.16 14.62 18.09
N SER A 96 2.76 15.61 17.29
CA SER A 96 1.50 16.35 17.47
C SER A 96 0.24 15.53 17.19
N HIS A 97 0.38 14.33 16.65
CA HIS A 97 -0.69 13.41 16.25
C HIS A 97 -0.61 12.06 16.98
N ASP A 98 0.32 11.88 17.93
CA ASP A 98 0.44 10.61 18.68
C ASP A 98 -0.83 10.26 19.46
N ASP A 99 -1.53 11.27 19.99
CA ASP A 99 -2.80 11.13 20.72
C ASP A 99 -4.04 11.40 19.85
N ALA A 100 -3.89 11.48 18.52
CA ALA A 100 -5.02 11.71 17.63
C ALA A 100 -6.00 10.52 17.65
N GLU A 101 -7.25 10.76 17.24
CA GLU A 101 -8.23 9.68 17.05
C GLU A 101 -7.76 8.70 15.98
N SER A 102 -7.97 7.41 16.23
CA SER A 102 -7.72 6.37 15.23
C SER A 102 -8.64 6.54 14.03
N ASN A 103 -8.12 6.24 12.84
CA ASN A 103 -8.90 6.28 11.61
C ASN A 103 -8.50 5.14 10.66
N PHE A 104 -9.43 4.72 9.83
CA PHE A 104 -9.23 3.73 8.80
C PHE A 104 -9.88 4.18 7.49
N GLU A 105 -9.19 3.94 6.39
CA GLU A 105 -9.69 4.23 5.05
C GLU A 105 -9.30 3.10 4.09
N HIS A 106 -10.30 2.57 3.40
CA HIS A 106 -10.11 1.64 2.30
C HIS A 106 -10.28 2.38 0.97
N VAL A 107 -9.29 2.27 0.11
CA VAL A 107 -9.35 2.80 -1.25
C VAL A 107 -9.32 1.63 -2.23
N ALA A 108 -10.43 1.46 -2.96
CA ALA A 108 -10.51 0.41 -3.97
C ALA A 108 -9.58 0.73 -5.14
N LYS A 109 -9.15 -0.30 -5.87
CA LYS A 109 -8.26 -0.15 -7.05
C LYS A 109 -8.77 0.90 -8.04
N ALA A 110 -10.08 0.97 -8.25
CA ALA A 110 -10.70 1.87 -9.21
C ALA A 110 -10.58 3.35 -8.81
N ASP A 111 -10.48 3.63 -7.51
CA ASP A 111 -10.44 4.98 -6.95
C ASP A 111 -9.00 5.49 -6.77
N LEU A 112 -8.00 4.63 -6.98
CA LEU A 112 -6.59 5.05 -6.97
C LEU A 112 -6.25 5.80 -8.26
N PRO A 113 -5.53 6.94 -8.17
CA PRO A 113 -5.01 7.63 -9.34
C PRO A 113 -4.16 6.68 -10.20
N LEU A 114 -4.41 6.67 -11.51
CA LEU A 114 -3.70 5.88 -12.50
C LEU A 114 -2.95 6.80 -13.45
N ILE A 115 -1.66 6.55 -13.62
CA ILE A 115 -0.86 7.17 -14.66
C ILE A 115 -0.38 6.09 -15.62
N GLU A 116 -0.59 6.36 -16.91
CA GLU A 116 -0.14 5.51 -18.00
C GLU A 116 0.90 6.26 -18.82
N ALA A 117 2.12 5.72 -18.89
CA ALA A 117 3.21 6.31 -19.68
C ALA A 117 4.19 5.22 -20.11
N GLU A 118 4.77 5.34 -21.31
CA GLU A 118 5.78 4.40 -21.83
C GLU A 118 5.35 2.91 -21.80
N GLY A 119 4.06 2.62 -21.93
CA GLY A 119 3.52 1.26 -21.83
C GLY A 119 3.49 0.70 -20.40
N LYS A 120 3.66 1.54 -19.37
CA LYS A 120 3.60 1.18 -17.96
C LYS A 120 2.35 1.79 -17.32
N GLU A 121 1.78 1.07 -16.36
CA GLU A 121 0.69 1.55 -15.50
C GLU A 121 1.23 1.72 -14.07
N VAL A 122 1.09 2.93 -13.52
CA VAL A 122 1.51 3.28 -12.17
C VAL A 122 0.32 3.80 -11.39
N ARG A 123 0.14 3.30 -10.16
CA ARG A 123 -0.87 3.79 -9.23
C ARG A 123 -0.20 4.35 -7.98
N PHE A 124 -0.75 5.42 -7.43
CA PHE A 124 -0.28 5.98 -6.16
C PHE A 124 -1.13 5.46 -5.03
N VAL A 125 -0.48 4.84 -4.05
CA VAL A 125 -1.14 4.31 -2.86
C VAL A 125 -0.99 5.24 -1.66
N LEU A 126 -0.18 6.29 -1.81
CA LEU A 126 0.04 7.33 -0.82
C LEU A 126 0.68 8.57 -1.47
N GLY A 127 0.26 9.76 -1.05
CA GLY A 127 0.88 11.04 -1.44
C GLY A 127 0.43 11.59 -2.80
N GLU A 128 1.32 12.35 -3.44
CA GLU A 128 1.12 13.05 -4.72
C GLU A 128 2.33 12.82 -5.64
N ALA A 129 2.08 12.62 -6.94
CA ALA A 129 3.12 12.52 -7.95
C ALA A 129 2.58 12.88 -9.33
N PHE A 130 3.42 13.50 -10.17
CA PHE A 130 3.09 13.88 -11.55
C PHE A 130 1.79 14.71 -11.69
N GLY A 131 1.46 15.52 -10.67
CA GLY A 131 0.24 16.33 -10.64
C GLY A 131 -1.02 15.58 -10.19
N GLU A 132 -0.92 14.29 -9.91
CA GLU A 132 -2.00 13.46 -9.38
C GLU A 132 -1.84 13.23 -7.88
N ARG A 133 -2.94 13.32 -7.12
CA ARG A 133 -2.94 13.16 -5.67
C ARG A 133 -3.98 12.14 -5.23
N LEU A 134 -3.56 11.22 -4.35
CA LEU A 134 -4.51 10.38 -3.64
C LEU A 134 -5.28 11.23 -2.63
N SER A 135 -6.60 11.31 -2.81
CA SER A 135 -7.51 12.01 -1.89
C SER A 135 -7.83 11.12 -0.69
N ALA A 136 -6.81 10.76 0.10
CA ALA A 136 -6.96 10.07 1.36
C ALA A 136 -7.04 11.06 2.53
N ARG A 137 -7.84 10.73 3.54
CA ARG A 137 -7.97 11.49 4.79
C ARG A 137 -6.76 11.30 5.71
N ILE A 138 -5.99 10.24 5.51
CA ILE A 138 -4.81 9.94 6.32
C ILE A 138 -3.59 10.69 5.74
N PRO A 139 -3.06 11.69 6.45
CA PRO A 139 -1.93 12.47 5.97
C PRO A 139 -0.66 11.62 5.95
N ALA A 140 0.08 11.72 4.85
CA ALA A 140 1.38 11.11 4.71
C ALA A 140 2.36 12.08 4.08
N ALA A 141 3.55 12.19 4.68
CA ALA A 141 4.66 12.96 4.15
C ALA A 141 5.45 12.20 3.05
N CYS A 142 5.01 10.98 2.70
CA CYS A 142 5.71 10.11 1.76
C CYS A 142 4.82 9.75 0.57
N VAL A 143 5.43 9.72 -0.61
CA VAL A 143 4.83 9.20 -1.83
C VAL A 143 5.18 7.72 -1.94
N MET A 144 4.19 6.87 -2.17
CA MET A 144 4.42 5.44 -2.42
C MET A 144 3.81 5.04 -3.76
N PRO A 145 4.62 4.82 -4.81
CA PRO A 145 4.14 4.29 -6.07
C PRO A 145 3.97 2.77 -5.99
N MET A 146 2.90 2.28 -6.58
CA MET A 146 2.63 0.87 -6.84
C MET A 146 2.58 0.67 -8.35
N GLN A 147 3.58 -0.01 -8.91
CA GLN A 147 3.63 -0.30 -10.34
C GLN A 147 2.88 -1.61 -10.62
N CYS A 148 1.87 -1.55 -11.48
CA CYS A 148 1.25 -2.74 -12.06
C CYS A 148 1.76 -2.87 -13.49
N CYS A 149 2.87 -3.59 -13.70
CA CYS A 149 3.31 -3.89 -15.06
C CYS A 149 2.26 -4.80 -15.73
N ARG A 150 1.59 -4.31 -16.78
CA ARG A 150 1.03 -5.21 -17.78
C ARG A 150 2.19 -6.01 -18.38
N PRO A 151 2.05 -7.34 -18.58
CA PRO A 151 2.96 -8.06 -19.46
C PRO A 151 2.66 -7.61 -20.90
N GLY A 152 3.21 -6.46 -21.29
CA GLY A 152 3.29 -6.01 -22.67
C GLY A 152 4.60 -6.50 -23.29
N PRO A 153 4.67 -6.63 -24.62
CA PRO A 153 5.96 -6.80 -25.28
C PRO A 153 6.88 -5.65 -24.85
N PRO A 154 8.20 -5.88 -24.70
CA PRO A 154 9.13 -4.82 -24.32
C PRO A 154 8.96 -3.63 -25.28
N PRO A 155 8.99 -2.38 -24.77
CA PRO A 155 8.87 -1.23 -25.65
C PRO A 155 9.93 -1.35 -26.74
N LEU A 156 9.50 -1.28 -28.00
CA LEU A 156 10.41 -1.20 -29.13
C LEU A 156 11.26 0.04 -28.89
N CYS A 157 12.52 -0.18 -28.53
CA CYS A 157 13.51 0.88 -28.42
C CYS A 157 13.52 1.60 -29.78
N PRO A 158 13.20 2.91 -29.86
CA PRO A 158 13.32 3.61 -31.12
C PRO A 158 14.80 3.60 -31.46
N THR A 159 15.17 2.74 -32.40
CA THR A 159 16.49 2.78 -33.03
C THR A 159 16.62 4.18 -33.58
N SER A 160 17.54 4.96 -33.01
CA SER A 160 17.87 6.26 -33.56
C SER A 160 18.22 6.03 -35.03
N THR A 161 17.39 6.52 -35.94
CA THR A 161 17.78 6.74 -37.32
C THR A 161 18.97 7.67 -37.26
N ARG A 162 20.17 7.10 -37.41
CA ARG A 162 21.39 7.86 -37.61
C ARG A 162 21.30 8.41 -39.04
N THR A 163 20.68 9.58 -39.15
CA THR A 163 20.68 10.41 -40.35
C THR A 163 22.11 10.55 -40.84
N GLY A 164 22.29 10.36 -42.14
CA GLY A 164 23.58 10.15 -42.76
C GLY A 164 24.58 11.29 -42.57
N ALA A 165 25.85 10.92 -42.57
CA ALA A 165 26.92 11.76 -43.07
C ALA A 165 27.68 10.94 -44.12
N ARG A 166 27.47 11.28 -45.39
CA ARG A 166 28.49 11.12 -46.43
C ARG A 166 29.42 12.32 -46.29
N VAL A 167 30.71 12.10 -46.10
CA VAL A 167 31.82 12.38 -47.05
C VAL A 167 32.98 11.49 -46.61
#